data_AF-A0A429HR69-F1
#
_entry.id   AF-A0A429HR69-F1
#
_cell.length_a   1.000
_cell.length_b   1.000
_cell.length_c   1.000
_cell.angle_alpha   90.00
_cell.angle_beta   90.00
_cell.angle_gamma   90.00
#
_symmetry.space_group_name_H-M   'P 1'
#
loop_
_entity.id
_entity.type
_entity.pdbx_description
1 polymer ?
#
loop_
_entity_poly.entity_id
_entity_poly.type
_entity_poly.pdbx_seq_one_letter_code
_entity_poly.pdbx_strand_id
1 'polypeptide(L)'
;SGGVGRGSMRGPGVVAGSRLVASALGLGVYNPARGPVSGTRFVPYDGKPAAIKLFTAPVAYGNRYNAAAPVSAMRFAGSYYLAVSLHPDAAKYFKDGAPVTLRVDPVGRPQPGPHYREKATDFSVAPQERAAADDGMSVQQAAQHGTLRVVGYSGISTGAVLLLALGVWAVVARWRGGRA
;
A
#
# COMPACT_ATOMS: atom_id res chain seq x y z
N SER A 1 -42.36 17.96 51.95
CA SER A 1 -42.88 16.69 51.40
C SER A 1 -43.00 16.87 49.89
N GLY A 2 -41.98 16.51 49.09
CA GLY A 2 -41.96 15.26 48.30
C GLY A 2 -42.70 15.47 46.97
N GLY A 3 -42.04 15.78 45.84
CA GLY A 3 -41.64 14.81 44.79
C GLY A 3 -42.86 14.41 43.94
N VAL A 4 -42.94 14.58 42.61
CA VAL A 4 -42.14 13.91 41.57
C VAL A 4 -42.36 14.64 40.23
N GLY A 5 -41.32 15.23 39.65
CA GLY A 5 -41.28 15.69 38.26
C GLY A 5 -40.39 14.75 37.45
N ARG A 6 -40.98 13.97 36.54
CA ARG A 6 -40.29 12.98 35.70
C ARG A 6 -39.18 13.65 34.88
N GLY A 7 -37.93 13.45 35.29
CA GLY A 7 -36.75 13.74 34.48
C GLY A 7 -36.60 12.69 33.38
N SER A 8 -37.14 12.97 32.20
CA SER A 8 -36.83 12.20 30.99
C SER A 8 -35.34 12.40 30.67
N MET A 9 -34.57 11.32 30.73
CA MET A 9 -33.19 11.29 30.26
C MET A 9 -33.15 11.71 28.79
N ARG A 10 -32.50 12.84 28.51
CA ARG A 10 -32.03 13.16 27.16
C ARG A 10 -30.98 12.13 26.78
N GLY A 11 -31.39 11.07 26.09
CA GLY A 11 -30.49 10.26 25.28
C GLY A 11 -29.79 11.15 24.23
N PRO A 12 -28.63 10.73 23.70
CA PRO A 12 -27.94 11.48 22.65
C PRO A 12 -28.90 11.67 21.48
N GLY A 13 -29.24 12.93 21.19
CA GLY A 13 -30.10 13.28 20.07
C GLY A 13 -29.45 12.82 18.77
N VAL A 14 -30.02 11.78 18.17
CA VAL A 14 -29.75 11.46 16.77
C VAL A 14 -30.38 12.59 15.96
N VAL A 15 -29.55 13.45 15.37
CA VAL A 15 -30.01 14.41 14.37
C VAL A 15 -30.42 13.60 13.15
N ALA A 16 -31.73 13.46 12.93
CA ALA A 16 -32.28 12.87 11.73
C ALA A 16 -31.76 13.62 10.49
N GLY A 17 -31.04 12.91 9.61
CA GLY A 17 -30.73 13.37 8.26
C GLY A 17 -29.34 13.98 8.02
N SER A 18 -28.31 13.73 8.83
CA SER A 18 -26.98 14.21 8.46
C SER A 18 -26.41 13.38 7.29
N ARG A 19 -26.31 14.02 6.11
CA ARG A 19 -25.49 13.58 4.98
C ARG A 19 -23.99 13.50 5.34
N LEU A 20 -23.61 13.85 6.56
CA LEU A 20 -22.24 13.87 7.03
C LEU A 20 -21.90 12.58 7.78
N VAL A 21 -20.81 11.93 7.40
CA VAL A 21 -20.16 10.89 8.21
C VAL A 21 -18.95 11.55 8.88
N ALA A 22 -18.96 11.70 10.21
CA ALA A 22 -18.03 12.58 10.93
C ALA A 22 -16.56 12.10 10.93
N SER A 23 -16.35 10.79 11.08
CA SER A 23 -15.03 10.15 11.05
C SER A 23 -14.94 9.18 9.87
N ALA A 24 -15.18 9.72 8.68
CA ALA A 24 -15.38 8.91 7.48
C ALA A 24 -14.07 8.32 6.96
N LEU A 25 -13.10 9.16 6.62
CA LEU A 25 -11.82 8.73 6.06
C LEU A 25 -10.78 8.79 7.17
N GLY A 26 -10.06 7.68 7.38
CA GLY A 26 -8.97 7.55 8.33
C GLY A 26 -7.63 7.34 7.64
N LEU A 27 -6.58 7.99 8.14
CA LEU A 27 -5.20 7.79 7.71
C LEU A 27 -4.26 7.68 8.91
N GLY A 28 -3.57 6.54 9.00
CA GLY A 28 -2.54 6.28 10.02
C GLY A 28 -1.20 5.93 9.38
N VAL A 29 -0.10 6.28 10.07
CA VAL A 29 1.26 5.87 9.72
C VAL A 29 1.81 4.99 10.83
N TYR A 30 2.42 3.87 10.45
CA TYR A 30 3.05 2.93 11.36
C TYR A 30 4.53 2.75 10.99
N ASN A 31 5.36 2.61 12.01
CA ASN A 31 6.78 2.39 11.86
C ASN A 31 7.09 0.91 11.50
N PRO A 32 8.34 0.60 11.12
CA PRO A 32 8.78 -0.77 10.84
C PRO A 32 8.44 -1.79 11.94
N ALA A 33 8.45 -1.37 13.21
CA ALA A 33 8.05 -2.18 14.36
C ALA A 33 6.53 -2.23 14.61
N ARG A 34 5.70 -1.85 13.62
CA ARG A 34 4.23 -1.79 13.68
C ARG A 34 3.66 -0.86 14.75
N GLY A 35 4.48 0.00 15.33
CA GLY A 35 4.05 1.04 16.27
C GLY A 35 3.48 2.25 15.53
N PRO A 36 2.43 2.91 16.04
CA PRO A 36 1.90 4.12 15.41
C PRO A 36 2.95 5.25 15.49
N VAL A 37 3.15 5.96 14.37
CA VAL A 37 3.96 7.19 14.34
C VAL A 37 3.18 8.34 14.97
N SER A 38 1.90 8.46 14.66
CA SER A 38 0.99 9.39 15.32
C SER A 38 -0.39 8.75 15.44
N GLY A 39 -1.28 9.39 16.20
CA GLY A 39 -2.70 9.02 16.16
C GLY A 39 -3.25 9.07 14.73
N THR A 40 -4.13 8.13 14.41
CA THR A 40 -4.85 8.09 13.13
C THR A 40 -5.66 9.38 12.98
N ARG A 41 -5.49 10.05 11.84
CA ARG A 41 -6.27 11.26 11.52
C ARG A 41 -7.55 10.85 10.83
N PHE A 42 -8.65 11.49 11.22
CA PHE A 42 -9.95 11.30 10.58
C PHE A 42 -10.46 12.62 10.01
N VAL A 43 -11.12 12.56 8.86
CA VAL A 43 -11.88 13.69 8.31
C VAL A 43 -13.31 13.27 7.98
N PRO A 44 -14.26 14.20 8.12
CA PRO A 44 -15.64 13.93 7.77
C PRO A 44 -15.82 13.84 6.25
N TYR A 45 -16.91 13.20 5.83
CA TYR A 45 -17.29 13.08 4.42
C TYR A 45 -18.78 13.31 4.24
N ASP A 46 -19.14 14.17 3.28
CA ASP A 46 -20.52 14.57 2.96
C ASP A 46 -20.92 14.25 1.51
N GLY A 47 -20.07 13.51 0.78
CA GLY A 47 -20.20 13.23 -0.65
C GLY A 47 -19.32 14.11 -1.55
N LYS A 48 -18.57 15.07 -0.99
CA LYS A 48 -17.58 15.87 -1.73
C LYS A 48 -16.16 15.33 -1.54
N PRO A 49 -15.23 15.56 -2.48
CA PRO A 49 -13.83 15.17 -2.32
C PRO A 49 -13.26 15.66 -0.97
N ALA A 50 -12.70 14.72 -0.21
CA ALA A 50 -12.05 14.99 1.07
C ALA A 50 -10.58 14.57 0.98
N ALA A 51 -9.71 15.27 1.70
CA ALA A 51 -8.28 15.00 1.71
C ALA A 51 -7.73 15.04 3.13
N ILE A 52 -6.85 14.10 3.45
CA ILE A 52 -6.06 14.10 4.68
C ILE A 52 -4.62 14.40 4.31
N LYS A 53 -4.03 15.39 4.98
CA LYS A 53 -2.60 15.68 4.89
C LYS A 53 -1.92 15.24 6.18
N LEU A 54 -0.78 14.58 6.04
CA LEU A 54 0.04 14.11 7.14
C LEU A 54 1.51 14.35 6.82
N PHE A 55 2.25 14.79 7.83
CA PHE A 55 3.69 15.00 7.74
C PHE A 55 4.37 14.21 8.85
N THR A 56 5.54 13.69 8.57
CA THR A 56 6.36 12.94 9.51
C THR A 56 7.70 13.65 9.70
N ALA A 57 8.35 13.40 10.83
CA ALA A 57 9.74 13.80 10.99
C ALA A 57 10.63 12.97 10.02
N PRO A 58 11.79 13.49 9.59
CA PRO A 58 12.75 12.69 8.85
C PRO A 58 13.13 11.42 9.62
N VAL A 59 13.30 10.31 8.90
CA VAL A 59 13.80 9.06 9.49
C VAL A 59 15.24 9.28 9.93
N ALA A 60 15.48 9.22 11.24
CA ALA A 60 16.80 9.41 11.82
C ALA A 60 16.95 8.60 13.10
N TYR A 61 18.04 7.83 13.21
CA TYR A 61 18.32 7.00 14.39
C TYR A 61 18.34 7.81 15.70
N GLY A 62 18.86 9.05 15.65
CA GLY A 62 18.91 9.96 16.79
C GLY A 62 17.54 10.33 17.37
N ASN A 63 16.45 10.18 16.60
CA ASN A 63 15.09 10.43 17.07
C ASN A 63 14.72 9.60 18.30
N ARG A 64 15.42 8.50 18.57
CA ARG A 64 15.20 7.66 19.75
C ARG A 64 15.33 8.38 21.09
N TYR A 65 16.07 9.49 21.13
CA TYR A 65 16.25 10.32 22.32
C TYR A 65 15.27 11.51 22.37
N ASN A 66 14.42 11.68 21.35
CA ASN A 66 13.45 12.75 21.30
C ASN A 66 12.23 12.43 22.18
N ALA A 67 11.80 13.39 22.99
CA ALA A 67 10.64 13.25 23.88
C ALA A 67 9.30 13.27 23.14
N ALA A 68 9.22 13.88 21.95
CA ALA A 68 8.01 13.90 21.17
C ALA A 68 7.78 12.54 20.52
N ALA A 69 6.71 11.84 20.94
CA ALA A 69 6.40 10.50 20.46
C ALA A 69 6.38 10.36 18.92
N PRO A 70 5.81 11.32 18.14
CA PRO A 70 5.82 11.20 16.68
C PRO A 70 7.19 11.31 16.04
N VAL A 71 8.08 12.14 16.60
CA VAL A 71 9.46 12.23 16.13
C VAL A 71 10.19 10.96 16.52
N SER A 72 10.04 10.54 17.78
CA SER A 72 10.70 9.35 18.31
C SER A 72 10.32 8.09 17.53
N ALA A 73 9.08 7.96 17.08
CA ALA A 73 8.64 6.83 16.26
C ALA A 73 9.34 6.73 14.89
N MET A 74 9.94 7.82 14.40
CA MET A 74 10.74 7.90 13.16
C MET A 74 12.22 7.50 13.36
N ARG A 75 12.51 6.63 14.33
CA ARG A 75 13.88 6.18 14.69
C ARG A 75 14.36 4.95 13.92
N PHE A 76 13.44 4.22 13.30
CA PHE A 76 13.72 2.93 12.67
C PHE A 76 14.08 3.13 11.19
N ALA A 77 15.15 2.47 10.76
CA ALA A 77 15.33 2.17 9.35
C ALA A 77 14.28 1.11 8.94
N GLY A 78 13.84 1.11 7.68
CA GLY A 78 12.89 0.11 7.18
C GLY A 78 11.65 0.71 6.54
N SER A 79 10.70 -0.18 6.23
CA SER A 79 9.43 0.16 5.59
C SER A 79 8.44 0.74 6.60
N TYR A 80 7.91 1.92 6.30
CA TYR A 80 6.78 2.52 7.03
C TYR A 80 5.48 2.15 6.33
N TYR A 81 4.41 1.98 7.10
CA TYR A 81 3.13 1.49 6.61
C TYR A 81 2.06 2.56 6.73
N LEU A 82 1.26 2.71 5.67
CA LEU A 82 0.11 3.60 5.63
C LEU A 82 -1.16 2.77 5.75
N ALA A 83 -1.97 3.07 6.75
CA ALA A 83 -3.30 2.46 6.92
C ALA A 83 -4.35 3.48 6.49
N VAL A 84 -5.09 3.15 5.44
CA VAL A 84 -6.25 3.93 4.98
C VAL A 84 -7.50 3.17 5.36
N SER A 85 -8.41 3.81 6.08
CA SER A 85 -9.70 3.24 6.47
C SER A 85 -10.84 4.14 6.01
N LEU A 86 -11.97 3.51 5.67
CA LEU A 86 -13.19 4.21 5.33
C LEU A 86 -14.31 3.67 6.23
N HIS A 87 -15.05 4.57 6.86
CA HIS A 87 -16.17 4.24 7.72
C HIS A 87 -17.28 3.56 6.90
N PRO A 88 -17.91 2.48 7.40
CA PRO A 88 -18.93 1.75 6.66
C PRO A 88 -20.10 2.62 6.22
N ASP A 89 -20.53 3.59 7.05
CA ASP A 89 -21.60 4.53 6.70
C ASP A 89 -21.29 5.42 5.48
N ALA A 90 -20.02 5.54 5.06
CA ALA A 90 -19.65 6.24 3.85
C ALA A 90 -19.96 5.42 2.58
N ALA A 91 -20.22 4.11 2.69
CA ALA A 91 -20.54 3.25 1.55
C ALA A 91 -21.78 3.72 0.76
N LYS A 92 -22.71 4.42 1.42
CA LYS A 92 -23.87 5.04 0.75
C LYS A 92 -23.51 6.03 -0.37
N TYR A 93 -22.27 6.52 -0.40
CA TYR A 93 -21.75 7.43 -1.44
C TYR A 93 -21.01 6.72 -2.57
N PHE A 94 -20.68 5.43 -2.41
CA PHE A 94 -19.79 4.70 -3.31
C PHE A 94 -20.48 3.42 -3.78
N LYS A 95 -21.08 3.45 -4.98
CA LYS A 95 -21.77 2.28 -5.56
C LYS A 95 -20.80 1.17 -5.98
N ASP A 96 -19.66 1.56 -6.56
CA ASP A 96 -18.69 0.65 -7.18
C ASP A 96 -17.33 0.65 -6.45
N GLY A 97 -17.35 0.97 -5.16
CA GLY A 97 -16.16 1.14 -4.34
C GLY A 97 -15.66 2.58 -4.27
N ALA A 98 -14.82 2.86 -3.27
CA ALA A 98 -14.34 4.21 -2.99
C ALA A 98 -13.02 4.49 -3.74
N PRO A 99 -13.00 5.43 -4.71
CA PRO A 99 -11.75 5.81 -5.35
C PRO A 99 -10.85 6.55 -4.35
N VAL A 100 -9.65 6.04 -4.14
CA VAL A 100 -8.65 6.63 -3.25
C VAL A 100 -7.40 6.95 -4.05
N THR A 101 -6.90 8.18 -3.90
CA THR A 101 -5.61 8.58 -4.43
C THR A 101 -4.67 8.86 -3.27
N LEU A 102 -3.60 8.08 -3.17
CA LEU A 102 -2.53 8.32 -2.22
C LEU A 102 -1.38 9.03 -2.94
N ARG A 103 -0.96 10.17 -2.38
CA ARG A 103 0.22 10.90 -2.82
C ARG A 103 1.26 10.83 -1.72
N VAL A 104 2.47 10.42 -2.08
CA VAL A 104 3.61 10.30 -1.16
C VAL A 104 4.71 11.15 -1.74
N ASP A 105 5.19 12.11 -0.94
CA ASP A 105 6.27 13.01 -1.29
C ASP A 105 7.46 12.76 -0.34
N PRO A 106 8.36 11.80 -0.65
CA PRO A 106 9.55 11.58 0.15
C PRO A 106 10.47 12.79 0.06
N VAL A 107 10.80 13.37 1.21
CA VAL A 107 11.74 14.50 1.30
C VAL A 107 13.01 14.08 2.03
N GLY A 108 14.13 14.65 1.61
CA GLY A 108 15.46 14.37 2.17
C GLY A 108 16.34 13.52 1.24
N ARG A 109 17.58 13.29 1.67
CA ARG A 109 18.54 12.44 0.95
C ARG A 109 18.74 11.14 1.74
N PRO A 110 18.94 10.00 1.06
CA PRO A 110 19.36 8.77 1.73
C PRO A 110 20.62 9.01 2.55
N GLN A 111 20.62 8.56 3.78
CA GLN A 111 21.78 8.63 4.67
C GLN A 111 22.24 7.21 5.01
N PRO A 112 23.56 7.00 5.22
CA PRO A 112 24.04 5.74 5.76
C PRO A 112 23.40 5.49 7.13
N GLY A 113 23.03 4.23 7.38
CA GLY A 113 22.55 3.82 8.69
C GLY A 113 23.64 3.99 9.76
N PRO A 114 23.26 4.05 11.04
CA PRO A 114 24.24 4.09 12.12
C PRO A 114 25.15 2.85 12.06
N HIS A 115 26.42 3.05 12.43
CA HIS A 115 27.38 1.96 12.53
C HIS A 115 27.06 1.11 13.76
N TYR A 116 26.32 0.03 13.55
CA TYR A 116 26.13 -1.00 14.57
C TYR A 116 27.34 -1.92 14.60
N ARG A 117 27.74 -2.37 15.80
CA ARG A 117 28.80 -3.39 15.96
C ARG A 117 28.43 -4.70 15.27
N GLU A 118 27.14 -4.99 15.19
CA GLU A 118 26.57 -6.18 14.54
C GLU A 118 25.52 -5.78 13.50
N LYS A 119 25.28 -6.61 12.49
CA LYS A 119 24.26 -6.31 11.48
C LYS A 119 22.86 -6.36 12.10
N ALA A 120 22.12 -5.25 12.01
CA ALA A 120 20.70 -5.22 12.32
C ALA A 120 19.94 -6.02 11.25
N THR A 121 19.47 -7.22 11.58
CA THR A 121 18.78 -8.11 10.63
C THR A 121 17.33 -7.73 10.39
N ASP A 122 16.63 -7.18 11.38
CA ASP A 122 15.15 -7.25 11.39
C ASP A 122 14.45 -6.02 10.80
N PHE A 123 15.18 -4.91 10.61
CA PHE A 123 14.60 -3.63 10.14
C PHE A 123 15.29 -3.08 8.88
N SER A 124 16.26 -3.81 8.34
CA SER A 124 17.03 -3.36 7.18
C SER A 124 16.24 -3.59 5.89
N VAL A 125 16.16 -2.58 5.02
CA VAL A 125 15.59 -2.74 3.68
C VAL A 125 16.56 -3.56 2.84
N ALA A 126 16.15 -4.75 2.42
CA ALA A 126 16.96 -5.60 1.57
C ALA A 126 17.08 -5.00 0.14
N PRO A 127 18.16 -5.27 -0.60
CA PRO A 127 18.29 -4.80 -1.99
C PRO A 127 17.10 -5.20 -2.89
N GLN A 128 16.54 -6.38 -2.65
CA GLN A 128 15.38 -6.92 -3.35
C GLN A 128 14.11 -6.10 -3.08
N GLU A 129 13.90 -5.68 -1.83
CA GLU A 129 12.77 -4.83 -1.44
C GLU A 129 12.89 -3.45 -2.06
N ARG A 130 14.11 -2.91 -2.16
CA ARG A 130 14.36 -1.64 -2.84
C ARG A 130 14.04 -1.72 -4.33
N ALA A 131 14.53 -2.76 -5.00
CA ALA A 131 14.23 -2.97 -6.42
C ALA A 131 12.73 -3.17 -6.70
N ALA A 132 12.03 -3.92 -5.85
CA ALA A 132 10.59 -4.09 -5.97
C ALA A 132 9.84 -2.76 -5.73
N ALA A 133 10.31 -1.95 -4.77
CA ALA A 133 9.72 -0.65 -4.46
C ALA A 133 9.89 0.38 -5.61
N ASP A 134 10.99 0.32 -6.36
CA ASP A 134 11.19 1.17 -7.55
C ASP A 134 10.10 0.93 -8.62
N ASP A 135 9.60 -0.32 -8.70
CA ASP A 135 8.47 -0.71 -9.56
C ASP A 135 7.09 -0.58 -8.87
N GLY A 136 7.04 -0.08 -7.64
CA GLY A 136 5.81 0.01 -6.84
C GLY A 136 5.22 -1.35 -6.43
N MET A 137 6.03 -2.40 -6.40
CA MET A 137 5.64 -3.78 -6.12
C MET A 137 6.14 -4.24 -4.74
N SER A 138 5.48 -5.24 -4.18
CA SER A 138 6.06 -6.07 -3.12
C SER A 138 7.07 -7.07 -3.69
N VAL A 139 7.96 -7.62 -2.85
CA VAL A 139 8.91 -8.67 -3.26
C VAL A 139 8.19 -9.88 -3.85
N GLN A 140 7.06 -10.26 -3.27
CA GLN A 140 6.23 -11.36 -3.77
C GLN A 140 5.65 -11.04 -5.14
N GLN A 141 5.14 -9.83 -5.36
CA GLN A 141 4.61 -9.40 -6.65
C GLN A 141 5.71 -9.38 -7.73
N ALA A 142 6.88 -8.86 -7.41
CA ALA A 142 8.03 -8.83 -8.31
C ALA A 142 8.46 -10.25 -8.73
N ALA A 143 8.51 -11.19 -7.77
CA ALA A 143 8.83 -12.59 -8.05
C ALA A 143 7.79 -13.26 -8.97
N GLN A 144 6.50 -13.08 -8.70
CA GLN A 144 5.43 -13.63 -9.53
C GLN A 144 5.45 -13.06 -10.95
N HIS A 145 5.68 -11.75 -11.09
CA HIS A 145 5.80 -11.08 -12.37
C HIS A 145 7.02 -11.59 -13.17
N GLY A 146 8.15 -11.85 -12.51
CA GLY A 146 9.32 -12.49 -13.10
C GLY A 146 9.00 -13.90 -13.64
N THR A 147 8.31 -14.71 -12.85
CA THR A 147 7.86 -16.06 -13.28
C THR A 147 6.94 -15.97 -14.48
N LEU A 148 5.94 -15.07 -14.47
CA LEU A 148 5.02 -14.87 -15.58
C LEU A 148 5.75 -14.42 -16.86
N ARG A 149 6.78 -13.58 -16.76
CA ARG A 149 7.62 -13.18 -17.90
C ARG A 149 8.39 -14.36 -18.48
N VAL A 150 9.01 -15.18 -17.63
CA VAL A 150 9.75 -16.39 -18.08
C VAL A 150 8.81 -17.36 -18.79
N VAL A 151 7.62 -17.60 -18.22
CA VAL A 151 6.58 -18.43 -18.84
C VAL A 151 6.13 -17.86 -20.18
N GLY A 152 5.92 -16.55 -20.28
CA GLY A 152 5.57 -15.88 -21.54
C GLY A 152 6.64 -16.07 -22.63
N TYR A 153 7.91 -15.82 -22.29
CA TYR A 153 9.01 -15.97 -23.25
C TYR A 153 9.23 -17.41 -23.69
N SER A 154 9.13 -18.38 -22.77
CA SER A 154 9.30 -19.79 -23.10
C SER A 154 8.16 -20.32 -23.98
N GLY A 155 6.93 -19.88 -23.73
CA GLY A 155 5.76 -20.24 -24.55
C GLY A 155 5.87 -19.75 -25.99
N ILE A 156 6.20 -18.47 -26.19
CA ILE A 156 6.34 -17.89 -27.54
C ILE A 156 7.50 -18.54 -28.30
N SER A 157 8.64 -18.72 -27.64
CA SER A 157 9.84 -19.30 -28.28
C SER A 157 9.60 -20.74 -28.72
N THR A 158 8.99 -21.56 -27.84
CA THR A 158 8.68 -22.96 -28.15
C THR A 158 7.66 -23.06 -29.29
N GLY A 159 6.62 -22.23 -29.27
CA GLY A 159 5.62 -22.18 -30.35
C GLY A 159 6.24 -21.81 -31.70
N ALA A 160 7.15 -20.82 -31.73
CA ALA A 160 7.83 -20.42 -32.96
C ALA A 160 8.71 -21.54 -33.53
N VAL A 161 9.45 -22.26 -32.69
CA VAL A 161 10.28 -23.40 -33.12
C VAL A 161 9.42 -24.52 -33.70
N LEU A 162 8.29 -24.84 -33.09
CA LEU A 162 7.35 -25.85 -33.61
C LEU A 162 6.78 -25.45 -34.97
N LEU A 163 6.38 -24.19 -35.15
CA LEU A 163 5.87 -23.68 -36.43
C LEU A 163 6.94 -23.68 -37.52
N LEU A 164 8.18 -23.33 -37.19
CA LEU A 164 9.31 -23.40 -38.14
C LEU A 164 9.61 -24.85 -38.54
N ALA A 165 9.66 -25.77 -37.56
CA ALA A 165 9.85 -27.19 -37.83
C ALA A 165 8.74 -27.75 -38.74
N LEU A 166 7.48 -27.38 -38.46
CA LEU A 166 6.33 -27.79 -39.28
C LEU A 166 6.39 -27.18 -40.68
N GLY A 167 6.77 -25.92 -40.82
CA GLY A 167 6.95 -25.24 -42.10
C GLY A 167 8.05 -25.89 -42.95
N VAL A 168 9.20 -26.20 -42.35
CA VAL A 168 10.29 -26.93 -43.01
C VAL A 168 9.82 -28.31 -43.47
N TRP A 169 9.13 -29.05 -42.60
CA TRP A 169 8.61 -30.36 -42.94
C TRP A 169 7.64 -30.30 -44.14
N ALA A 170 6.71 -29.34 -44.14
CA ALA A 170 5.76 -29.16 -45.24
C ALA A 170 6.46 -28.85 -46.58
N VAL A 171 7.51 -28.03 -46.57
CA VAL A 171 8.33 -27.73 -47.75
C VAL A 171 9.06 -28.99 -48.23
N VAL A 172 9.72 -29.72 -47.34
CA VAL A 172 10.45 -30.96 -47.68
C VAL A 172 9.51 -32.02 -48.25
N ALA A 173 8.32 -32.19 -47.67
CA ALA A 173 7.30 -33.12 -48.16
C ALA A 173 6.86 -32.75 -49.59
N ARG A 174 6.62 -31.46 -49.87
CA ARG A 174 6.26 -30.97 -51.21
C ARG A 174 7.35 -31.20 -52.25
N TRP A 175 8.62 -31.08 -51.86
CA TRP A 175 9.76 -31.29 -52.77
C TRP A 175 10.02 -32.78 -53.07
N ARG A 176 9.66 -33.69 -52.17
CA ARG A 176 9.77 -35.13 -52.38
C ARG A 176 8.61 -35.72 -53.17
N GLY A 177 7.42 -35.11 -53.11
CA GLY A 177 6.25 -35.52 -53.91
C GLY A 177 6.27 -35.08 -55.39
N GLY A 178 7.22 -34.24 -55.81
CA GLY A 178 7.36 -33.76 -57.18
C GLY A 178 8.38 -34.51 -58.05
N ARG A 179 8.87 -35.68 -57.60
CA ARG A 179 9.79 -36.56 -58.35
C ARG A 179 9.16 -37.93 -58.67
N ALA A 180 7.92 -37.92 -59.12
CA ALA A 180 7.29 -39.06 -59.80
C ALA A 180 7.31 -38.81 -61.30
#